data_AF-A0A8J7Z0H9-F1
#
_entry.id   AF-A0A8J7Z0H9-F1
#
_cell.length_a   1.000
_cell.length_b   1.000
_cell.length_c   1.000
_cell.angle_alpha   90.00
_cell.angle_beta   90.00
_cell.angle_gamma   90.00
#
_symmetry.space_group_name_H-M   'P 1'
#
loop_
_entity.id
_entity.type
_entity.pdbx_description
1 polymer ?
#
loop_
_entity_poly.entity_id
_entity_poly.type
_entity_poly.pdbx_seq_one_letter_code
_entity_poly.pdbx_strand_id
1 'polypeptide(L)'
;ITVRDENKNAVPNAKVTINGVEQTADANGKIEYKVTTSSLTLKAASEGYVSSEQISVPVEAKIVCGDGKCEAGETKENCPRDCIVCGDNVCDIGESYENCPSDCPKPEGFPLWIIGILLVIVLIAAYYFLVMRKKKGGEE
;
A
#
# COMPACT_ATOMS: atom_id res chain seq x y z
N ILE A 1 -23.30 -9.54 5.92
CA ILE A 1 -23.83 -10.49 6.93
C ILE A 1 -24.72 -11.49 6.20
N THR A 2 -24.72 -12.75 6.61
CA THR A 2 -25.56 -13.82 6.04
C THR A 2 -26.42 -14.44 7.13
N VAL A 3 -27.71 -14.63 6.85
CA VAL A 3 -28.67 -15.25 7.78
C VAL A 3 -29.03 -16.62 7.24
N ARG A 4 -28.73 -17.65 8.02
CA ARG A 4 -28.97 -19.05 7.64
C ARG A 4 -29.65 -19.81 8.78
N ASP A 5 -30.45 -20.81 8.43
CA ASP A 5 -31.04 -21.76 9.38
C ASP A 5 -30.03 -22.85 9.82
N GLU A 6 -30.46 -23.76 10.69
CA GLU A 6 -29.67 -24.91 11.16
C GLU A 6 -29.22 -25.86 10.04
N ASN A 7 -29.93 -25.87 8.91
CA ASN A 7 -29.63 -26.68 7.72
C ASN A 7 -28.77 -25.91 6.70
N LYS A 8 -28.32 -24.69 7.03
CA LYS A 8 -27.54 -23.76 6.20
C LYS A 8 -28.31 -23.14 5.03
N ASN A 9 -29.63 -23.28 4.97
CA ASN A 9 -30.47 -22.61 3.98
C ASN A 9 -30.53 -21.11 4.28
N ALA A 10 -30.66 -20.29 3.24
CA ALA A 10 -30.86 -18.87 3.39
C ALA A 10 -32.23 -18.57 4.02
N VAL A 11 -32.28 -17.59 4.93
CA VAL A 11 -33.54 -17.12 5.53
C VAL A 11 -33.91 -15.77 4.89
N PRO A 12 -34.81 -15.75 3.89
CA PRO A 12 -35.21 -14.51 3.21
C PRO A 12 -36.02 -13.61 4.14
N ASN A 13 -35.91 -12.29 3.94
CA ASN A 13 -36.63 -11.27 4.72
C ASN A 13 -36.39 -11.29 6.24
N ALA A 14 -35.35 -11.99 6.70
CA ALA A 14 -34.98 -12.00 8.11
C ALA A 14 -34.67 -10.58 8.60
N LYS A 15 -35.17 -10.22 9.79
CA LYS A 15 -34.89 -8.94 10.42
C LYS A 15 -33.62 -9.06 11.25
N VAL A 16 -32.62 -8.25 10.96
CA VAL A 16 -31.37 -8.20 11.72
C VAL A 16 -31.12 -6.78 12.19
N THR A 17 -31.00 -6.59 13.49
CA THR A 17 -30.53 -5.32 14.06
C THR A 17 -29.01 -5.30 14.06
N ILE A 18 -28.42 -4.32 13.38
CA ILE A 18 -26.97 -4.09 13.33
C ILE A 18 -26.68 -2.75 14.00
N ASN A 19 -25.93 -2.76 15.10
CA ASN A 19 -25.62 -1.55 15.89
C ASN A 19 -26.88 -0.73 16.27
N GLY A 20 -27.99 -1.42 16.58
CA GLY A 20 -29.26 -0.79 16.94
C GLY A 20 -30.16 -0.39 15.76
N VAL A 21 -29.71 -0.55 14.52
CA VAL A 21 -30.51 -0.25 13.31
C VAL A 21 -31.06 -1.55 12.72
N GLU A 22 -32.38 -1.66 12.58
CA GLU A 22 -33.04 -2.80 11.92
C GLU A 22 -32.74 -2.81 10.42
N GLN A 23 -32.36 -3.98 9.91
CA GLN A 23 -32.12 -4.27 8.50
C GLN A 23 -32.92 -5.51 8.10
N THR A 24 -33.24 -5.63 6.82
CA THR A 24 -33.96 -6.79 6.28
C THR A 24 -33.09 -7.50 5.26
N ALA A 25 -32.97 -8.82 5.40
CA ALA A 25 -32.23 -9.65 4.47
C ALA A 25 -32.95 -9.75 3.12
N ASP A 26 -32.17 -9.82 2.04
CA ASP A 26 -32.69 -10.04 0.69
C ASP A 26 -33.25 -11.47 0.49
N ALA A 27 -33.69 -11.79 -0.74
CA ALA A 27 -34.21 -13.12 -1.09
C ALA A 27 -33.18 -14.26 -0.89
N ASN A 28 -31.89 -13.94 -0.77
CA ASN A 28 -30.80 -14.89 -0.54
C ASN A 28 -30.32 -14.88 0.92
N GLY A 29 -31.04 -14.22 1.83
CA GLY A 29 -30.64 -14.12 3.24
C GLY A 29 -29.38 -13.29 3.46
N LYS A 30 -29.06 -12.37 2.55
CA LYS A 30 -27.87 -11.50 2.63
C LYS A 30 -28.26 -10.08 3.04
N ILE A 31 -27.40 -9.46 3.85
CA ILE A 31 -27.45 -8.04 4.21
C ILE A 31 -26.08 -7.42 3.90
N GLU A 32 -26.09 -6.36 3.11
CA GLU A 32 -24.94 -5.49 2.88
C GLU A 32 -24.97 -4.35 3.89
N TYR A 33 -23.87 -4.18 4.63
CA TYR A 33 -23.75 -3.19 5.67
C TYR A 33 -22.36 -2.57 5.58
N LYS A 34 -22.28 -1.25 5.46
CA LYS A 34 -21.03 -0.52 5.47
C LYS A 34 -20.56 -0.39 6.92
N VAL A 35 -19.50 -1.12 7.26
CA VAL A 35 -18.94 -1.11 8.62
C VAL A 35 -18.16 0.18 8.84
N THR A 36 -18.40 0.86 9.97
CA THR A 36 -17.66 2.06 10.40
C THR A 36 -17.03 1.91 11.78
N THR A 37 -17.20 0.75 12.42
CA THR A 37 -16.75 0.45 13.79
C THR A 37 -15.97 -0.87 13.83
N SER A 38 -15.08 -1.04 14.81
CA SER A 38 -14.27 -2.25 14.99
C SER A 38 -15.05 -3.44 15.56
N SER A 39 -16.27 -3.22 16.03
CA SER A 39 -17.17 -4.27 16.50
C SER A 39 -18.61 -3.97 16.08
N LEU A 40 -19.39 -5.05 15.91
CA LEU A 40 -20.81 -4.99 15.62
C LEU A 40 -21.61 -5.74 16.69
N THR A 41 -22.78 -5.20 17.01
CA THR A 41 -23.82 -5.94 17.74
C THR A 41 -24.86 -6.42 16.75
N LEU A 42 -25.12 -7.73 16.72
CA LEU A 42 -26.08 -8.37 15.82
C LEU A 42 -27.23 -8.98 16.62
N LYS A 43 -28.47 -8.67 16.23
CA LYS A 43 -29.68 -9.35 16.74
C LYS A 43 -30.51 -9.83 15.56
N ALA A 44 -30.62 -11.14 15.36
CA ALA A 44 -31.40 -11.70 14.26
C ALA A 44 -32.74 -12.26 14.79
N ALA A 45 -33.83 -11.93 14.10
CA ALA A 45 -35.17 -12.43 14.37
C ALA A 45 -35.93 -12.66 13.05
N SER A 46 -36.69 -13.75 12.98
CA SER A 46 -37.57 -14.05 11.85
C SER A 46 -38.77 -14.83 12.35
N GLU A 47 -39.93 -14.66 11.72
CA GLU A 47 -41.14 -15.41 12.05
C GLU A 47 -40.89 -16.92 11.91
N GLY A 48 -41.24 -17.70 12.92
CA GLY A 48 -41.00 -19.15 12.96
C GLY A 48 -39.61 -19.57 13.45
N TYR A 49 -38.70 -18.64 13.77
CA TYR A 49 -37.35 -18.94 14.26
C TYR A 49 -37.09 -18.34 15.63
N VAL A 50 -36.22 -18.97 16.42
CA VAL A 50 -35.75 -18.44 17.70
C VAL A 50 -34.77 -17.30 17.44
N SER A 51 -34.95 -16.16 18.13
CA SER A 51 -34.06 -15.01 18.00
C SER A 51 -32.67 -15.31 18.55
N SER A 52 -31.63 -14.75 17.93
CA SER A 52 -30.24 -14.84 18.41
C SER A 52 -29.59 -13.46 18.53
N GLU A 53 -28.76 -13.29 19.55
CA GLU A 53 -28.02 -12.05 19.81
C GLU A 53 -26.52 -12.36 19.95
N GLN A 54 -25.69 -11.61 19.22
CA GLN A 54 -24.24 -11.61 19.35
C GLN A 54 -23.78 -10.18 19.66
N ILE A 55 -23.19 -9.98 20.83
CA ILE A 55 -22.98 -8.65 21.40
C ILE A 55 -21.70 -7.98 20.86
N SER A 56 -20.76 -8.75 20.30
CA SER A 56 -19.50 -8.20 19.79
C SER A 56 -18.88 -9.10 18.73
N VAL A 57 -19.26 -8.91 17.48
CA VAL A 57 -18.55 -9.51 16.35
C VAL A 57 -17.40 -8.57 15.98
N PRO A 58 -16.13 -8.97 16.18
CA PRO A 58 -14.99 -8.15 15.77
C PRO A 58 -14.99 -8.07 14.24
N VAL A 59 -14.82 -6.86 13.73
CA VAL A 59 -14.61 -6.63 12.30
C VAL A 59 -13.17 -6.18 12.13
N GLU A 60 -12.35 -7.04 11.55
CA GLU A 60 -11.01 -6.67 11.14
C GLU A 60 -11.11 -5.88 9.84
N ALA A 61 -10.63 -4.64 9.88
CA ALA A 61 -10.45 -3.85 8.67
C ALA A 61 -9.35 -4.53 7.84
N LYS A 62 -9.69 -4.93 6.62
CA LYS A 62 -8.68 -5.35 5.65
C LYS A 62 -7.92 -4.09 5.23
N ILE A 63 -6.69 -3.95 5.72
CA ILE A 63 -5.78 -2.88 5.34
C ILE A 63 -5.34 -3.10 3.87
N VAL A 64 -5.56 -2.10 3.00
CA VAL A 64 -5.22 -2.16 1.58
C VAL A 64 -4.41 -0.93 1.22
N CYS A 65 -3.09 -1.09 1.14
CA CYS A 65 -2.20 0.01 0.79
C CYS A 65 -2.08 0.20 -0.74
N GLY A 66 -1.70 1.40 -1.16
CA GLY A 66 -1.30 1.76 -2.51
C GLY A 66 -2.29 2.63 -3.28
N ASP A 67 -3.28 3.22 -2.61
CA ASP A 67 -4.23 4.16 -3.22
C ASP A 67 -3.78 5.64 -3.08
N GLY A 68 -2.68 5.88 -2.35
CA GLY A 68 -2.10 7.20 -2.12
C GLY A 68 -2.82 8.03 -1.07
N LYS A 69 -3.71 7.46 -0.27
CA LYS A 69 -4.41 8.15 0.83
C LYS A 69 -4.24 7.38 2.13
N CYS A 70 -3.99 8.09 3.22
CA CYS A 70 -4.00 7.49 4.54
C CYS A 70 -5.46 7.34 5.04
N GLU A 71 -6.06 6.17 4.84
CA GLU A 71 -7.45 5.88 5.23
C GLU A 71 -7.57 5.44 6.71
N ALA A 72 -8.82 5.27 7.18
CA ALA A 72 -9.09 4.90 8.56
C ALA A 72 -8.61 3.47 8.87
N GLY A 73 -7.70 3.35 9.84
CA GLY A 73 -7.07 2.09 10.21
C GLY A 73 -5.69 1.88 9.57
N GLU A 74 -5.33 2.74 8.61
CA GLU A 74 -3.98 2.80 8.06
C GLU A 74 -3.08 3.64 8.96
N THR A 75 -1.84 3.21 9.09
CA THR A 75 -0.79 3.84 9.87
C THR A 75 0.51 3.75 9.10
N LYS A 76 1.51 4.53 9.50
CA LYS A 76 2.85 4.46 8.91
C LYS A 76 3.47 3.06 9.03
N GLU A 77 3.09 2.28 10.05
CA GLU A 77 3.61 0.93 10.27
C GLU A 77 2.98 -0.11 9.34
N ASN A 78 1.71 0.05 8.94
CA ASN A 78 0.99 -0.93 8.13
C ASN A 78 0.82 -0.53 6.65
N CYS A 79 0.74 0.78 6.36
CA CYS A 79 0.70 1.37 5.02
C CYS A 79 1.65 2.57 4.90
N PRO A 80 2.98 2.35 5.00
CA PRO A 80 3.98 3.42 4.96
C PRO A 80 3.96 4.25 3.69
N ARG A 81 3.49 3.69 2.55
CA ARG A 81 3.44 4.43 1.28
C ARG A 81 2.27 5.41 1.18
N ASP A 82 1.16 5.17 1.88
CA ASP A 82 -0.01 6.03 1.79
C ASP A 82 -0.09 6.99 2.99
N CYS A 83 0.45 6.56 4.14
CA CYS A 83 0.56 7.35 5.38
C CYS A 83 1.98 7.91 5.59
N ILE A 84 2.53 8.57 4.57
CA ILE A 84 3.87 9.18 4.59
C ILE A 84 3.90 10.40 5.54
N VAL A 85 4.98 10.55 6.32
CA VAL A 85 5.18 11.67 7.26
C VAL A 85 6.53 12.35 7.01
N CYS A 86 6.53 13.44 6.27
CA CYS A 86 7.76 14.21 6.06
C CYS A 86 8.07 15.16 7.25
N GLY A 87 9.35 15.49 7.43
CA GLY A 87 9.86 16.52 8.34
C GLY A 87 10.51 16.00 9.62
N ASP A 88 10.77 14.70 9.72
CA ASP A 88 11.50 14.11 10.84
C ASP A 88 13.01 13.95 10.57
N ASN A 89 13.48 14.36 9.38
CA ASN A 89 14.85 14.27 8.88
C ASN A 89 15.37 12.83 8.69
N VAL A 90 14.47 11.85 8.59
CA VAL A 90 14.81 10.46 8.28
C VAL A 90 14.10 10.08 6.99
N CYS A 91 14.85 9.58 5.99
CA CYS A 91 14.24 9.06 4.76
C CYS A 91 13.76 7.61 5.00
N ASP A 92 12.50 7.46 5.39
CA ASP A 92 11.91 6.18 5.84
C ASP A 92 11.42 5.30 4.67
N ILE A 93 11.01 4.06 4.96
CA ILE A 93 10.43 3.15 3.96
C ILE A 93 9.15 3.77 3.37
N GLY A 94 9.08 3.85 2.04
CA GLY A 94 7.95 4.47 1.33
C GLY A 94 8.17 5.95 1.01
N GLU A 95 9.16 6.57 1.63
CA GLU A 95 9.61 7.91 1.30
C GLU A 95 10.60 7.91 0.14
N SER A 96 10.65 9.03 -0.56
CA SER A 96 11.46 9.26 -1.73
C SER A 96 11.67 10.76 -1.90
N TYR A 97 12.64 11.13 -2.73
CA TYR A 97 12.84 12.54 -3.08
C TYR A 97 11.64 13.18 -3.80
N GLU A 98 10.69 12.39 -4.30
CA GLU A 98 9.51 12.88 -5.00
C GLU A 98 8.36 13.22 -4.04
N ASN A 99 8.20 12.47 -2.95
CA ASN A 99 7.11 12.65 -1.99
C ASN A 99 7.54 13.31 -0.67
N CYS A 100 8.80 13.13 -0.23
CA CYS A 100 9.40 13.80 0.93
C CYS A 100 10.78 14.37 0.59
N PRO A 101 10.87 15.41 -0.27
CA PRO A 101 12.15 16.00 -0.65
C PRO A 101 12.93 16.63 0.51
N SER A 102 12.27 16.93 1.63
CA SER A 102 12.92 17.50 2.82
C SER A 102 13.75 16.46 3.58
N ASP A 103 13.28 15.22 3.66
CA ASP A 103 13.95 14.13 4.39
C ASP A 103 14.76 13.22 3.45
N CYS A 104 14.30 13.05 2.21
CA CYS A 104 14.93 12.26 1.16
C CYS A 104 15.54 13.17 0.08
N PRO A 105 16.84 13.56 0.19
CA PRO A 105 17.49 14.33 -0.85
C PRO A 105 17.59 13.54 -2.15
N LYS A 106 17.45 14.24 -3.28
CA LYS A 106 17.62 13.64 -4.61
C LYS A 106 19.02 13.03 -4.73
N PRO A 107 19.17 11.76 -5.17
CA PRO A 107 20.49 11.21 -5.41
C PRO A 107 21.16 12.02 -6.51
N GLU A 108 22.27 12.67 -6.18
CA GLU A 108 23.07 13.38 -7.17
C GLU A 108 23.71 12.35 -8.09
N GLY A 109 23.17 12.23 -9.30
CA GLY A 109 23.69 11.32 -10.31
C GLY A 109 25.16 11.62 -10.57
N PHE A 110 25.99 10.58 -10.68
CA PHE A 110 27.40 10.72 -11.02
C PHE A 110 27.55 11.65 -12.20
N PRO A 111 28.30 12.75 -12.04
CA PRO A 111 28.07 13.85 -12.93
C PRO A 111 28.75 13.54 -14.26
N LEU A 112 27.93 13.51 -15.32
CA LEU A 112 28.30 12.95 -16.64
C LEU A 112 29.55 13.58 -17.25
N TRP A 113 29.90 14.81 -16.85
CA TRP A 113 31.13 15.47 -17.26
C TRP A 113 32.39 14.74 -16.78
N ILE A 114 32.34 14.01 -15.66
CA ILE A 114 33.46 13.14 -15.20
C ILE A 114 33.67 11.99 -16.18
N ILE A 115 32.59 11.37 -16.68
CA ILE A 115 32.68 10.32 -17.70
C ILE A 115 33.27 10.92 -19.00
N GLY A 116 32.83 12.12 -19.37
CA GLY A 116 33.41 12.87 -20.49
C GLY A 116 34.91 13.15 -20.33
N ILE A 117 35.34 13.62 -19.15
CA ILE A 117 36.76 13.88 -18.86
C ILE A 117 37.57 12.58 -18.92
N LEU A 118 37.07 11.48 -18.35
CA LEU A 118 37.76 10.18 -18.41
C LEU A 118 37.90 9.66 -19.84
N LEU A 119 36.87 9.82 -20.69
CA LEU A 119 36.96 9.47 -22.10
C LEU A 119 38.01 10.32 -22.84
N VAL A 120 38.07 11.63 -22.57
CA VAL A 120 39.08 12.51 -23.15
C VAL A 120 40.49 12.12 -22.71
N ILE A 121 40.69 11.81 -21.42
CA ILE A 121 41.99 11.34 -20.89
C ILE A 121 42.41 10.03 -21.57
N VAL A 122 41.49 9.07 -21.74
CA VAL A 122 41.77 7.80 -22.42
C VAL A 122 42.13 8.02 -23.90
N LEU A 123 41.43 8.92 -24.60
CA LEU A 123 41.73 9.26 -26.00
C LEU A 123 43.09 9.94 -26.13
N ILE A 124 43.42 10.86 -25.22
CA ILE A 124 44.74 11.53 -25.18
C ILE A 124 45.84 10.49 -24.90
N ALA A 125 45.64 9.62 -23.90
CA ALA A 125 46.61 8.56 -23.58
C ALA A 125 46.79 7.58 -24.75
N ALA A 126 45.70 7.17 -25.41
CA ALA A 126 45.75 6.33 -26.60
C ALA A 126 46.48 7.02 -27.76
N TYR A 127 46.21 8.31 -28.00
CA TYR A 127 46.91 9.11 -28.99
C TYR A 127 48.42 9.17 -28.70
N TYR A 128 48.81 9.53 -27.47
CA TYR A 128 50.22 9.54 -27.06
C TYR A 128 50.85 8.15 -27.20
N PHE A 129 50.15 7.08 -26.82
CA PHE A 129 50.63 5.72 -26.97
C PHE A 129 50.84 5.32 -28.44
N LEU A 130 49.93 5.69 -29.34
CA LEU A 130 50.07 5.48 -30.79
C LEU A 130 51.25 6.28 -31.37
N VAL A 131 51.43 7.53 -30.94
CA VAL A 131 52.57 8.38 -31.35
C VAL A 131 53.90 7.80 -30.84
N MET A 132 53.94 7.35 -29.59
CA MET A 132 55.13 6.73 -28.99
C MET A 132 55.47 5.38 -29.63
N ARG A 133 54.47 4.61 -30.08
CA ARG A 133 54.68 3.41 -30.90
C ARG A 133 55.28 3.74 -32.27
N LYS A 134 54.85 4.84 -32.90
CA LYS A 134 55.39 5.28 -34.20
C LYS A 134 56.85 5.76 -34.11
N LYS A 135 57.26 6.39 -32.99
CA LYS A 135 58.66 6.80 -32.76
C LYS A 135 59.63 5.64 -32.57
N LYS A 136 59.19 4.49 -32.03
CA LYS A 136 60.03 3.31 -31.81
C LYS A 136 60.21 2.40 -33.05
N GLY A 137 59.46 2.64 -34.13
CA GLY A 137 59.55 1.86 -35.37
C GLY A 137 60.35 2.53 -36.49
N GLY A 138 61.19 3.53 -36.17
CA GLY A 138 61.97 4.32 -37.14
C GLY A 138 63.48 4.34 -36.89
N GLU A 139 63.99 3.50 -36.00
CA GLU A 139 65.43 3.19 -35.88
C GLU A 139 65.62 1.72 -36.32
N GLU A 140 65.66 1.50 -37.63
CA GLU A 140 66.43 0.42 -38.27
C GLU A 140 67.49 1.05 -39.16
#